data_AF-A0A533I6J4-F1
#
_entry.id   AF-A0A533I6J4-F1
#
_cell.length_a   1.000
_cell.length_b   1.000
_cell.length_c   1.000
_cell.angle_alpha   90.00
_cell.angle_beta   90.00
_cell.angle_gamma   90.00
#
_symmetry.space_group_name_H-M   'P 1'
#
loop_
_entity.id
_entity.type
_entity.pdbx_description
1 polymer ?
#
loop_
_entity_poly.entity_id
_entity_poly.type
_entity_poly.pdbx_seq_one_letter_code
_entity_poly.pdbx_strand_id
1 'polypeptide(L)'
;MRIATIALTTCTVLAASGCGRFGSDSGLNPLGWFGGKQAPTTLEPRGGWQTQSDDPRDPVPQILSAGFQPMNEGRLLVVQAFAPVKGWWNLEIITEEVQPENQLRPGLDGILRLVLVGNPPLTGSPEASMPANPQVDQLTVALPISTNQLSRIREIQIRSASGGVSLRP
;
A
#
# COMPACT_ATOMS: atom_id res chain seq x y z
N MET A 1 -62.51 -42.53 2.40
CA MET A 1 -62.42 -41.04 2.35
C MET A 1 -61.08 -40.47 2.87
N ARG A 2 -59.97 -41.23 2.88
CA ARG A 2 -58.66 -40.73 3.39
C ARG A 2 -57.58 -40.56 2.32
N ILE A 3 -57.77 -41.17 1.15
CA ILE A 3 -56.80 -41.17 0.04
C ILE A 3 -56.96 -39.91 -0.82
N ALA A 4 -58.19 -39.44 -1.02
CA ALA A 4 -58.48 -38.24 -1.81
C ALA A 4 -57.93 -36.95 -1.18
N THR A 5 -57.97 -36.85 0.15
CA THR A 5 -57.40 -35.72 0.90
C THR A 5 -55.87 -35.67 0.83
N ILE A 6 -55.19 -36.83 0.79
CA ILE A 6 -53.73 -36.89 0.67
C ILE A 6 -53.29 -36.46 -0.73
N ALA A 7 -53.98 -36.94 -1.77
CA ALA A 7 -53.68 -36.56 -3.15
C ALA A 7 -53.84 -35.05 -3.41
N LEU A 8 -54.87 -34.43 -2.80
CA LEU A 8 -55.10 -32.99 -2.95
C LEU A 8 -54.02 -32.16 -2.26
N THR A 9 -53.57 -32.56 -1.06
CA THR A 9 -52.50 -31.86 -0.33
C THR A 9 -51.13 -31.97 -1.03
N THR A 10 -50.83 -33.10 -1.65
CA THR A 10 -49.55 -33.30 -2.34
C THR A 10 -49.45 -32.45 -3.60
N CYS A 11 -50.54 -32.32 -4.38
CA CYS A 11 -50.57 -31.45 -5.55
C CYS A 11 -50.42 -29.96 -5.21
N THR A 12 -50.96 -29.49 -4.08
CA THR A 12 -50.81 -28.09 -3.66
C THR A 12 -49.39 -27.74 -3.20
N VAL A 13 -48.65 -28.68 -2.61
CA VAL A 13 -47.25 -28.46 -2.21
C VAL A 13 -46.32 -28.41 -3.43
N LEU A 14 -46.57 -29.25 -4.44
CA LEU A 14 -45.81 -29.26 -5.70
C LEU A 14 -46.05 -28.00 -6.55
N ALA A 15 -47.28 -27.47 -6.54
CA ALA A 15 -47.59 -26.21 -7.22
C ALA A 15 -46.98 -24.99 -6.51
N ALA A 16 -46.90 -25.01 -5.16
CA ALA A 16 -46.27 -23.94 -4.39
C ALA A 16 -44.73 -23.89 -4.56
N SER A 17 -44.08 -25.02 -4.84
CA SER A 17 -42.65 -25.05 -5.23
C SER A 17 -42.38 -24.53 -6.65
N GLY A 18 -43.42 -24.28 -7.46
CA GLY A 18 -43.31 -23.77 -8.83
C GLY A 18 -43.50 -22.26 -8.97
N CYS A 19 -43.95 -21.56 -7.92
CA CYS A 19 -44.14 -20.10 -7.95
C CYS A 19 -42.86 -19.35 -7.54
N GLY A 20 -41.79 -19.55 -8.30
CA GLY A 20 -40.58 -18.73 -8.28
C GLY A 20 -40.34 -18.10 -9.64
N ARG A 21 -41.27 -17.27 -10.13
CA ARG A 21 -41.02 -16.44 -11.32
C ARG A 21 -40.26 -15.19 -10.87
N PHE A 22 -39.27 -14.81 -11.68
CA PHE A 22 -38.46 -13.58 -11.62
C PHE A 22 -37.27 -13.54 -10.65
N GLY A 23 -36.07 -13.74 -11.21
CA GLY A 23 -34.83 -13.07 -10.82
C GLY A 23 -34.37 -13.23 -9.37
N SER A 24 -33.54 -14.24 -9.09
CA SER A 24 -32.44 -14.06 -8.13
C SER A 24 -31.41 -15.19 -8.24
N ASP A 25 -30.15 -14.78 -8.22
CA ASP A 25 -28.93 -15.57 -8.05
C ASP A 25 -28.94 -16.39 -6.75
N SER A 26 -29.70 -17.48 -6.69
CA SER A 26 -29.72 -18.37 -5.52
C SER A 26 -28.97 -19.66 -5.82
N GLY A 27 -27.81 -19.82 -5.16
CA GLY A 27 -26.84 -20.92 -5.27
C GLY A 27 -27.32 -22.29 -4.79
N LEU A 28 -28.46 -22.76 -5.32
CA LEU A 28 -29.06 -24.07 -5.01
C LEU A 28 -29.13 -24.99 -6.24
N ASN A 29 -28.31 -24.76 -7.27
CA ASN A 29 -28.20 -25.68 -8.41
C ASN A 29 -27.12 -26.76 -8.15
N PRO A 30 -27.49 -28.03 -7.91
CA PRO A 30 -26.52 -29.10 -7.65
C PRO A 30 -25.64 -29.43 -8.87
N LEU A 31 -26.05 -29.05 -10.09
CA LEU A 31 -25.21 -29.18 -11.29
C LEU A 31 -24.05 -28.17 -11.31
N GLY A 32 -24.17 -27.06 -10.57
CA GLY A 32 -23.12 -26.04 -10.45
C GLY A 32 -22.05 -26.36 -9.40
N TRP A 33 -22.23 -27.39 -8.57
CA TRP A 33 -21.24 -27.79 -7.56
C TRP A 33 -20.11 -28.66 -8.11
N PHE A 34 -20.35 -29.37 -9.23
CA PHE A 34 -19.37 -30.24 -9.87
C PHE A 34 -18.72 -29.64 -11.12
N GLY A 35 -19.18 -28.47 -11.57
CA GLY A 35 -18.56 -27.68 -12.63
C GLY A 35 -17.60 -26.67 -12.03
N GLY A 36 -16.33 -26.73 -12.42
CA GLY A 36 -15.29 -25.82 -11.95
C GLY A 36 -15.77 -24.36 -12.02
N LYS A 37 -15.75 -23.68 -10.87
CA LYS A 37 -15.97 -22.24 -10.82
C LYS A 37 -14.98 -21.61 -11.79
N GLN A 38 -15.46 -20.93 -12.83
CA GLN A 38 -14.63 -19.98 -13.54
C GLN A 38 -14.14 -19.00 -12.48
N ALA A 39 -12.82 -19.00 -12.24
CA ALA A 39 -12.21 -18.06 -11.33
C ALA A 39 -12.73 -16.66 -11.71
N PRO A 40 -13.24 -15.87 -10.75
CA PRO A 40 -13.68 -14.52 -11.05
C PRO A 40 -12.53 -13.83 -11.79
N THR A 41 -12.85 -13.17 -12.89
CA THR A 41 -11.88 -12.38 -13.65
C THR A 41 -11.36 -11.31 -12.69
N THR A 42 -10.20 -11.59 -12.11
CA THR A 42 -9.50 -10.70 -11.19
C THR A 42 -9.22 -9.41 -11.95
N LEU A 43 -9.48 -8.26 -11.30
CA LEU A 43 -9.17 -6.93 -11.84
C LEU A 43 -7.66 -6.66 -11.80
N GLU A 44 -6.84 -7.68 -12.02
CA GLU A 44 -5.40 -7.54 -12.10
C GLU A 44 -5.09 -6.70 -13.34
N PRO A 45 -4.38 -5.56 -13.17
CA PRO A 45 -3.95 -4.76 -14.30
C PRO A 45 -3.13 -5.64 -15.25
N ARG A 46 -3.29 -5.45 -16.57
CA ARG A 46 -2.55 -6.21 -17.60
C ARG A 46 -1.01 -6.10 -17.47
N GLY A 47 -0.51 -5.12 -16.70
CA GLY A 47 0.91 -4.92 -16.40
C GLY A 47 1.36 -5.37 -15.00
N GLY A 48 0.50 -6.04 -14.23
CA GLY A 48 0.76 -6.35 -12.81
C GLY A 48 0.42 -5.20 -11.87
N TRP A 49 0.50 -5.45 -10.56
CA TRP A 49 0.42 -4.40 -9.55
C TRP A 49 1.71 -3.58 -9.60
N GLN A 50 1.59 -2.24 -9.54
CA GLN A 50 2.77 -1.39 -9.46
C GLN A 50 3.60 -1.84 -8.27
N THR A 51 4.83 -2.25 -8.54
CA THR A 51 5.77 -2.62 -7.50
C THR A 51 6.39 -1.35 -6.93
N GLN A 52 6.96 -1.41 -5.73
CA GLN A 52 7.72 -0.28 -5.18
C GLN A 52 8.94 0.09 -6.06
N SER A 53 9.33 -0.80 -6.97
CA SER A 53 10.31 -0.54 -8.04
C SER A 53 9.78 0.34 -9.17
N ASP A 54 8.47 0.56 -9.26
CA ASP A 54 7.79 1.38 -10.26
C ASP A 54 7.37 2.76 -9.71
N ASP A 55 7.86 3.14 -8.52
CA ASP A 55 7.58 4.46 -7.95
C ASP A 55 8.03 5.55 -8.93
N PRO A 56 7.12 6.37 -9.47
CA PRO A 56 7.46 7.38 -10.47
C PRO A 56 8.17 8.60 -9.87
N ARG A 57 8.30 8.65 -8.54
CA ARG A 57 8.94 9.77 -7.84
C ARG A 57 10.46 9.68 -7.90
N ASP A 58 11.09 10.83 -7.97
CA ASP A 58 12.54 10.92 -7.97
C ASP A 58 13.09 10.86 -6.54
N PRO A 59 14.28 10.25 -6.33
CA PRO A 59 15.00 10.39 -5.08
C PRO A 59 15.27 11.87 -4.79
N VAL A 60 14.97 12.31 -3.57
CA VAL A 60 15.20 13.69 -3.15
C VAL A 60 16.70 14.00 -3.24
N PRO A 61 17.11 15.22 -3.65
CA PRO A 61 18.51 15.50 -3.94
C PRO A 61 19.43 15.24 -2.75
N GLN A 62 19.16 15.89 -1.61
CA GLN A 62 20.07 15.85 -0.46
C GLN A 62 19.32 15.68 0.86
N ILE A 63 19.84 14.83 1.75
CA ILE A 63 19.44 14.76 3.16
C ILE A 63 20.31 15.73 3.98
N LEU A 64 19.68 16.54 4.81
CA LEU A 64 20.35 17.48 5.72
C LEU A 64 20.58 16.85 7.09
N SER A 65 19.55 16.22 7.65
CA SER A 65 19.63 15.54 8.93
C SER A 65 18.59 14.42 9.01
N ALA A 66 18.87 13.44 9.85
CA ALA A 66 17.89 12.42 10.19
C ALA A 66 18.04 12.07 11.67
N GLY A 67 16.92 11.78 12.31
CA GLY A 67 16.90 11.47 13.74
C GLY A 67 15.59 10.86 14.16
N PHE A 68 15.58 10.31 15.36
CA PHE A 68 14.41 9.67 15.91
C PHE A 68 13.78 10.51 17.02
N GLN A 69 12.47 10.64 16.97
CA GLN A 69 11.67 11.24 18.03
C GLN A 69 10.89 10.14 18.79
N PRO A 70 10.76 10.25 20.12
CA PRO A 70 10.02 9.28 20.90
C PRO A 70 8.52 9.32 20.55
N MET A 71 7.88 8.15 20.52
CA MET A 71 6.43 7.99 20.39
C MET A 71 5.90 7.08 21.51
N ASN A 72 4.58 7.11 21.76
CA ASN A 72 3.95 6.21 22.73
C ASN A 72 4.18 4.72 22.37
N GLU A 73 4.24 4.42 21.07
CA GLU A 73 4.64 3.12 20.54
C GLU A 73 5.77 3.34 19.52
N GLY A 74 6.93 2.74 19.78
CA GLY A 74 8.06 2.79 18.86
C GLY A 74 8.73 4.17 18.78
N ARG A 75 9.18 4.55 17.59
CA ARG A 75 9.88 5.82 17.34
C ARG A 75 9.46 6.40 16.00
N LEU A 76 9.45 7.72 15.91
CA LEU A 76 9.25 8.44 14.67
C LEU A 76 10.60 8.73 14.04
N LEU A 77 10.90 8.14 12.89
CA LEU A 77 12.07 8.52 12.10
C LEU A 77 11.74 9.82 11.35
N VAL A 78 12.40 10.92 11.71
CA VAL A 78 12.25 12.23 11.07
C VAL A 78 13.48 12.51 10.22
N VAL A 79 13.25 12.82 8.94
CA VAL A 79 14.28 13.16 7.97
C VAL A 79 14.03 14.57 7.46
N GLN A 80 15.04 15.41 7.57
CA GLN A 80 15.07 16.74 6.96
C GLN A 80 15.95 16.66 5.71
N ALA A 81 15.44 17.20 4.62
CA ALA A 81 16.07 17.17 3.32
C ALA A 81 15.97 18.53 2.63
N PHE A 82 16.72 18.65 1.54
CA PHE A 82 16.81 19.84 0.73
C PHE A 82 16.77 19.47 -0.75
N ALA A 83 16.08 20.30 -1.52
CA ALA A 83 16.08 20.28 -2.96
C ALA A 83 16.48 21.67 -3.48
N PRO A 84 17.19 21.79 -4.62
CA PRO A 84 17.78 23.04 -5.07
C PRO A 84 16.75 24.07 -5.56
N VAL A 85 15.54 23.61 -5.90
CA VAL A 85 14.43 24.45 -6.40
C VAL A 85 13.20 24.25 -5.53
N LYS A 86 12.33 25.26 -5.48
CA LYS A 86 11.03 25.16 -4.79
C LYS A 86 10.06 24.27 -5.56
N GLY A 87 8.94 23.93 -4.91
CA GLY A 87 7.84 23.19 -5.55
C GLY A 87 8.01 21.67 -5.58
N TRP A 88 8.94 21.11 -4.81
CA TRP A 88 8.97 19.67 -4.53
C TRP A 88 7.78 19.26 -3.66
N TRP A 89 7.16 18.12 -3.95
CA TRP A 89 5.91 17.71 -3.30
C TRP A 89 5.76 16.19 -3.23
N ASN A 90 4.77 15.72 -2.45
CA ASN A 90 4.46 14.31 -2.22
C ASN A 90 5.69 13.48 -1.78
N LEU A 91 6.36 13.97 -0.76
CA LEU A 91 7.56 13.33 -0.24
C LEU A 91 7.21 12.11 0.60
N GLU A 92 8.00 11.05 0.48
CA GLU A 92 7.81 9.83 1.24
C GLU A 92 9.13 9.11 1.47
N ILE A 93 9.22 8.39 2.59
CA ILE A 93 10.32 7.47 2.86
C ILE A 93 9.82 6.08 2.50
N ILE A 94 10.37 5.51 1.44
CA ILE A 94 10.03 4.17 0.95
C ILE A 94 11.14 3.17 1.25
N THR A 95 10.82 1.88 1.23
CA THR A 95 11.82 0.82 1.31
C THR A 95 12.50 0.63 -0.05
N GLU A 96 13.80 0.38 -0.05
CA GLU A 96 14.56 0.15 -1.30
C GLU A 96 14.21 -1.20 -1.94
N GLU A 97 13.89 -2.19 -1.11
CA GLU A 97 13.43 -3.50 -1.53
C GLU A 97 11.91 -3.61 -1.36
N VAL A 98 11.25 -4.38 -2.22
CA VAL A 98 9.80 -4.62 -2.14
C VAL A 98 9.50 -5.42 -0.88
N GLN A 99 8.64 -4.88 -0.02
CA GLN A 99 8.23 -5.51 1.23
C GLN A 99 6.71 -5.73 1.27
N PRO A 100 6.23 -6.71 2.07
CA PRO A 100 4.81 -6.84 2.34
C PRO A 100 4.24 -5.54 2.89
N GLU A 101 3.00 -5.24 2.53
CA GLU A 101 2.33 -4.00 2.93
C GLU A 101 2.38 -3.83 4.46
N ASN A 102 2.68 -2.60 4.90
CA ASN A 102 2.77 -2.20 6.31
C ASN A 102 3.84 -2.96 7.13
N GLN A 103 4.84 -3.58 6.50
CA GLN A 103 5.90 -4.28 7.20
C GLN A 103 7.27 -3.77 6.81
N LEU A 104 7.91 -3.01 7.71
CA LEU A 104 9.32 -2.69 7.63
C LEU A 104 10.16 -3.88 8.12
N ARG A 105 10.90 -4.49 7.20
CA ARG A 105 11.79 -5.63 7.45
C ARG A 105 13.21 -5.24 7.06
N PRO A 106 14.20 -5.46 7.93
CA PRO A 106 15.58 -5.30 7.52
C PRO A 106 15.98 -6.42 6.55
N GLY A 107 17.04 -6.18 5.79
CA GLY A 107 17.71 -7.23 5.01
C GLY A 107 18.32 -8.30 5.92
N LEU A 108 18.94 -9.32 5.30
CA LEU A 108 19.59 -10.43 6.01
C LEU A 108 20.74 -9.97 6.93
N ASP A 109 21.29 -8.79 6.68
CA ASP A 109 22.31 -8.11 7.46
C ASP A 109 21.77 -7.29 8.63
N GLY A 110 20.44 -7.28 8.85
CA GLY A 110 19.80 -6.48 9.88
C GLY A 110 19.73 -4.98 9.56
N ILE A 111 20.03 -4.58 8.33
CA ILE A 111 19.99 -3.18 7.89
C ILE A 111 18.68 -2.92 7.15
N LEU A 112 17.91 -1.92 7.58
CA LEU A 112 16.74 -1.43 6.86
C LEU A 112 17.19 -0.33 5.89
N ARG A 113 17.11 -0.61 4.59
CA ARG A 113 17.44 0.34 3.52
C ARG A 113 16.19 1.09 3.08
N LEU A 114 16.25 2.41 3.22
CA LEU A 114 15.19 3.34 2.90
C LEU A 114 15.68 4.34 1.85
N VAL A 115 14.74 4.86 1.07
CA VAL A 115 14.99 5.92 0.08
C VAL A 115 13.99 7.03 0.33
N LEU A 116 14.48 8.27 0.40
CA LEU A 116 13.61 9.44 0.44
C LEU A 116 13.28 9.85 -1.01
N VAL A 117 12.00 9.83 -1.37
CA VAL A 117 11.51 10.16 -2.71
C VAL A 117 10.54 11.33 -2.68
N GLY A 118 10.36 11.98 -3.81
CA GLY A 118 9.39 13.06 -4.01
C GLY A 118 9.25 13.44 -5.48
N ASN A 119 8.22 14.21 -5.79
CA ASN A 119 8.03 14.74 -7.14
C ASN A 119 8.73 16.08 -7.29
N PRO A 120 9.57 16.27 -8.32
CA PRO A 120 10.08 17.59 -8.66
C PRO A 120 8.96 18.50 -9.17
N PRO A 121 9.16 19.83 -9.17
CA PRO A 121 8.26 20.74 -9.85
C PRO A 121 8.22 20.45 -11.35
N LEU A 122 7.09 20.76 -11.98
CA LEU A 122 6.93 20.59 -13.43
C LEU A 122 7.97 21.42 -14.19
N THR A 123 8.51 20.87 -15.27
CA THR A 123 9.47 21.57 -16.12
C THR A 123 8.85 22.83 -16.73
N GLY A 124 9.53 23.97 -16.59
CA GLY A 124 9.05 25.27 -17.07
C GLY A 124 8.00 25.97 -16.18
N SER A 125 7.63 25.37 -15.05
CA SER A 125 6.82 26.04 -14.03
C SER A 125 7.60 27.19 -13.35
N PRO A 126 6.92 28.23 -12.82
CA PRO A 126 7.59 29.28 -12.06
C PRO A 126 8.44 28.72 -10.91
N GLU A 127 7.96 27.71 -10.21
CA GLU A 127 8.62 27.09 -9.06
C GLU A 127 9.96 26.45 -9.44
N ALA A 128 10.04 25.81 -10.61
CA ALA A 128 11.28 25.22 -11.13
C ALA A 128 12.37 26.28 -11.40
N SER A 129 12.01 27.56 -11.54
CA SER A 129 12.94 28.67 -11.71
C SER A 129 13.32 29.36 -10.38
N MET A 130 12.65 29.00 -9.28
CA MET A 130 12.88 29.60 -7.97
C MET A 130 13.89 28.79 -7.15
N PRO A 131 15.10 29.32 -6.88
CA PRO A 131 16.05 28.63 -6.03
C PRO A 131 15.51 28.52 -4.61
N ALA A 132 15.68 27.36 -4.00
CA ALA A 132 15.33 27.12 -2.60
C ALA A 132 16.51 27.44 -1.68
N ASN A 133 16.22 27.87 -0.45
CA ASN A 133 17.24 28.12 0.56
C ASN A 133 17.22 27.01 1.63
N PRO A 134 18.33 26.30 1.88
CA PRO A 134 18.38 25.15 2.80
C PRO A 134 18.10 25.49 4.27
N GLN A 135 18.13 26.77 4.67
CA GLN A 135 17.83 27.18 6.04
C GLN A 135 16.33 27.42 6.29
N VAL A 136 15.53 27.65 5.25
CA VAL A 136 14.11 28.02 5.37
C VAL A 136 13.19 27.09 4.56
N ASP A 137 13.64 26.62 3.40
CA ASP A 137 12.88 25.76 2.50
C ASP A 137 13.26 24.29 2.73
N GLN A 138 13.06 23.81 3.96
CA GLN A 138 13.38 22.43 4.33
C GLN A 138 12.21 21.50 4.03
N LEU A 139 12.54 20.33 3.49
CA LEU A 139 11.62 19.24 3.28
C LEU A 139 11.67 18.33 4.51
N THR A 140 10.56 18.17 5.21
CA THR A 140 10.49 17.30 6.40
C THR A 140 9.54 16.16 6.15
N VAL A 141 10.03 14.94 6.33
CA VAL A 141 9.24 13.71 6.23
C VAL A 141 9.44 12.87 7.47
N ALA A 142 8.40 12.18 7.90
CA ALA A 142 8.44 11.32 9.05
C ALA A 142 7.87 9.94 8.72
N LEU A 143 8.52 8.89 9.22
CA LEU A 143 8.09 7.50 9.11
C LEU A 143 7.94 6.91 10.51
N PRO A 144 6.71 6.53 10.94
CA PRO A 144 6.53 5.84 12.21
C PRO A 144 7.06 4.40 12.10
N ILE A 145 7.81 3.97 13.11
CA ILE A 145 8.33 2.60 13.20
C ILE A 145 7.95 2.04 14.56
N SER A 146 7.19 0.94 14.57
CA SER A 146 6.72 0.31 15.80
C SER A 146 7.87 -0.36 16.57
N THR A 147 7.69 -0.55 17.88
CA THR A 147 8.67 -1.24 18.74
C THR A 147 8.99 -2.66 18.23
N ASN A 148 7.99 -3.37 17.70
CA ASN A 148 8.19 -4.72 17.16
C ASN A 148 9.12 -4.70 15.93
N GLN A 149 8.94 -3.71 15.05
CA GLN A 149 9.80 -3.53 13.88
C GLN A 149 11.21 -3.11 14.29
N LEU A 150 11.34 -2.10 15.17
CA LEU A 150 12.62 -1.61 15.67
C LEU A 150 13.45 -2.70 16.33
N SER A 151 12.82 -3.62 17.08
CA SER A 151 13.53 -4.72 17.76
C SER A 151 14.30 -5.66 16.82
N ARG A 152 13.96 -5.66 15.52
CA ARG A 152 14.59 -6.50 14.50
C ARG A 152 15.65 -5.75 13.70
N ILE A 153 15.66 -4.42 13.77
CA ILE A 153 16.49 -3.53 12.97
C ILE A 153 17.76 -3.18 13.75
N ARG A 154 18.92 -3.48 13.17
CA ARG A 154 20.22 -3.11 13.74
C ARG A 154 20.64 -1.71 13.34
N GLU A 155 20.35 -1.32 12.10
CA GLU A 155 20.73 -0.05 11.51
C GLU A 155 19.70 0.35 10.45
N ILE A 156 19.44 1.65 10.33
CA ILE A 156 18.65 2.22 9.25
C ILE A 156 19.58 3.03 8.35
N GLN A 157 19.54 2.77 7.06
CA GLN A 157 20.26 3.53 6.04
C GLN A 157 19.25 4.23 5.15
N ILE A 158 19.40 5.55 4.99
CA ILE A 158 18.48 6.39 4.24
C ILE A 158 19.27 7.00 3.10
N ARG A 159 18.88 6.67 1.86
CA ARG A 159 19.52 7.15 0.64
C ARG A 159 18.74 8.31 0.03
N SER A 160 19.49 9.23 -0.57
CA SER A 160 19.03 10.34 -1.41
C SER A 160 19.71 10.24 -2.78
N ALA A 161 19.42 11.16 -3.70
CA ALA A 161 20.07 11.15 -5.02
C ALA A 161 21.59 11.37 -4.93
N SER A 162 22.03 12.28 -4.04
CA SER A 162 23.44 12.66 -3.91
C SER A 162 24.20 11.98 -2.78
N GLY A 163 23.55 11.16 -1.94
CA GLY A 163 24.21 10.55 -0.78
C GLY A 163 23.29 9.74 0.12
N GLY A 164 23.66 9.62 1.40
CA GLY A 164 22.83 8.93 2.39
C GLY A 164 23.33 9.12 3.81
N VAL A 165 22.48 8.78 4.77
CA VAL A 165 22.78 8.83 6.21
C VAL A 165 22.43 7.49 6.85
N SER A 166 23.21 7.07 7.83
CA SER A 166 22.92 5.89 8.64
C SER A 166 22.65 6.28 10.09
N LEU A 167 21.70 5.57 10.70
CA LEU A 167 21.26 5.79 12.07
C LEU A 167 21.09 4.45 12.78
N ARG A 168 21.32 4.46 14.09
CA ARG A 168 20.99 3.33 14.95
C ARG A 168 19.73 3.65 15.76
N PRO A 169 18.74 2.75 15.78
CA PRO A 169 17.48 2.94 16.50
C PRO A 169 17.61 2.87 18.02
#